data_AF-A0A9X0B3T6-F1
#
_entry.id   AF-A0A9X0B3T6-F1
#
_cell.length_a   1.000
_cell.length_b   1.000
_cell.length_c   1.000
_cell.angle_alpha   90.00
_cell.angle_beta   90.00
_cell.angle_gamma   90.00
#
_symmetry.space_group_name_H-M   'P 1'
#
loop_
_entity.id
_entity.type
_entity.pdbx_description
1 polymer ?
#
loop_
_entity_poly.entity_id
_entity_poly.type
_entity_poly.pdbx_seq_one_letter_code
_entity_poly.pdbx_strand_id
1 'polypeptide(L)'
;MRVTHILGWLAWSLHASATILQNGQEREDPWPGQASVITLDDSWKTYEADAPEIAFKGRWDSKHVSSPGIKTEFTGNKLAVSFGSSTNDGALVAYRVGNLDWQYSNVTADATYQFVGDTSELGEVPADTGKVFEMRVQIASVSSAGDAHLNVPPRFEKKVEVIGGSVAAGQYGTYETLSSWSWLLVAGLGNVEHTITAYPGVCLVDKQCYGGQSHGIGWYWHRASDPGSRARAVYGDEPEEFDVKGDQATDLFLIQMGGNDHRHPNEIPGRNYYHGYIDLIDDLHKTHPHATVLLVSQWGSWKQDGLSFVPNEVYEDEHRAIHEHYKDQGFVYYFSTKGLLQHNDINPKNHPTDVGHIKLASHLLQWVRLVLRWELEPLGEVTHGTLYWNNQQEY
;
A
#
# COMPACT_ATOMS: atom_id res chain seq x y z
N MET A 1 23.33 -7.02 48.23
CA MET A 1 22.86 -5.77 47.59
C MET A 1 22.73 -6.06 46.11
N ARG A 2 21.50 -6.29 45.64
CA ARG A 2 21.17 -6.57 44.23
C ARG A 2 20.75 -5.24 43.60
N VAL A 3 21.32 -4.89 42.46
CA VAL A 3 20.78 -3.87 41.57
C VAL A 3 20.54 -4.56 40.23
N THR A 4 19.32 -5.06 40.06
CA THR A 4 18.79 -5.54 38.78
C THR A 4 18.35 -4.32 37.98
N HIS A 5 19.02 -4.06 36.86
CA HIS A 5 18.56 -3.11 35.86
C HIS A 5 17.30 -3.67 35.19
N ILE A 6 16.16 -3.05 35.47
CA ILE A 6 14.93 -3.23 34.70
C ILE A 6 15.11 -2.40 33.43
N LEU A 7 15.48 -3.05 32.32
CA LEU A 7 15.32 -2.48 30.99
C LEU A 7 13.83 -2.53 30.65
N GLY A 8 13.19 -1.37 30.71
CA GLY A 8 11.82 -1.17 30.26
C GLY A 8 11.74 -1.44 28.75
N TRP A 9 10.91 -2.40 28.39
CA TRP A 9 10.48 -2.63 27.02
C TRP A 9 9.55 -1.49 26.62
N LEU A 10 10.03 -0.52 25.84
CA LEU A 10 9.12 0.28 25.03
C LEU A 10 8.66 -0.61 23.87
N ALA A 11 7.49 -1.21 24.02
CA ALA A 11 6.72 -1.62 22.86
C ALA A 11 6.34 -0.35 22.10
N TRP A 12 6.87 -0.17 20.90
CA TRP A 12 6.46 0.92 20.02
C TRP A 12 5.05 0.60 19.52
N SER A 13 4.05 1.08 20.26
CA SER A 13 2.65 1.02 19.88
C SER A 13 2.37 2.02 18.76
N LEU A 14 2.78 1.71 17.53
CA LEU A 14 2.25 2.40 16.36
C LEU A 14 0.85 1.82 16.11
N HIS A 15 -0.15 2.37 16.80
CA HIS A 15 -1.51 2.30 16.31
C HIS A 15 -1.50 3.13 15.03
N ALA A 16 -1.62 2.50 13.87
CA ALA A 16 -1.90 3.21 12.65
C ALA A 16 -3.35 3.70 12.76
N SER A 17 -3.52 4.87 13.36
CA SER A 17 -4.67 5.74 13.14
C SER A 17 -4.26 6.66 12.01
N ALA A 18 -4.87 6.48 10.86
CA ALA A 18 -4.70 7.38 9.72
C ALA A 18 -5.54 8.62 9.98
N THR A 19 -4.98 9.60 10.68
CA THR A 19 -5.67 10.86 10.93
C THR A 19 -5.38 11.82 9.78
N ILE A 20 -6.40 12.18 9.00
CA ILE A 20 -6.28 13.33 8.09
C ILE A 20 -6.14 14.58 8.96
N LEU A 21 -5.04 15.30 8.80
CA LEU A 21 -4.84 16.56 9.49
C LEU A 21 -5.37 17.72 8.63
N GLN A 22 -6.14 18.61 9.24
CA GLN A 22 -6.49 19.90 8.66
C GLN A 22 -5.88 21.00 9.54
N ASN A 23 -4.96 21.80 8.97
CA ASN A 23 -4.25 22.87 9.69
C ASN A 23 -3.56 22.40 10.99
N GLY A 24 -2.99 21.19 10.99
CA GLY A 24 -2.26 20.63 12.14
C GLY A 24 -3.15 20.08 13.25
N GLN A 25 -4.45 20.00 13.04
CA GLN A 25 -5.41 19.35 13.94
C GLN A 25 -6.01 18.12 13.28
N GLU A 26 -6.38 17.13 14.09
CA GLU A 26 -7.16 15.98 13.62
C GLU A 26 -8.44 16.50 12.98
N ARG A 27 -8.72 16.07 11.75
CA ARG A 27 -9.96 16.43 11.09
C ARG A 27 -11.04 15.47 11.56
N GLU A 28 -11.99 15.97 12.36
CA GLU A 28 -13.06 15.16 12.97
C GLU A 28 -13.94 14.48 11.92
N ASP A 29 -14.24 15.18 10.82
CA ASP A 29 -14.95 14.64 9.66
C ASP A 29 -14.01 14.54 8.45
N PRO A 30 -13.82 13.33 7.86
CA PRO A 30 -13.08 13.21 6.63
C PRO A 30 -13.77 14.02 5.53
N TRP A 31 -12.97 14.61 4.64
CA TRP A 31 -13.47 15.32 3.48
C TRP A 31 -12.98 14.64 2.21
N PRO A 32 -13.82 14.50 1.18
CA PRO A 32 -15.17 15.07 1.07
C PRO A 32 -16.32 14.24 1.65
N GLY A 33 -16.07 13.06 2.23
CA GLY A 33 -17.12 12.12 2.62
C GLY A 33 -17.09 11.69 4.08
N GLN A 34 -18.27 11.35 4.60
CA GLN A 34 -18.44 10.50 5.78
C GLN A 34 -19.63 9.58 5.48
N ALA A 35 -19.40 8.28 5.48
CA ALA A 35 -20.46 7.30 5.25
C ALA A 35 -21.42 7.27 6.44
N SER A 36 -22.71 7.02 6.17
CA SER A 36 -23.74 6.97 7.21
C SER A 36 -23.76 5.61 7.89
N VAL A 37 -23.79 5.58 9.22
CA VAL A 37 -24.04 4.34 9.98
C VAL A 37 -25.49 3.93 9.78
N ILE A 38 -25.72 2.66 9.46
CA ILE A 38 -27.06 2.10 9.23
C ILE A 38 -27.27 0.78 9.98
N THR A 39 -28.54 0.40 10.11
CA THR A 39 -28.95 -0.96 10.48
C THR A 39 -29.48 -1.65 9.23
N LEU A 40 -29.07 -2.90 9.00
CA LEU A 40 -29.59 -3.71 7.89
C LEU A 40 -30.98 -4.26 8.25
N ASP A 41 -31.89 -4.19 7.28
CA ASP A 41 -33.25 -4.74 7.32
C ASP A 41 -33.52 -5.61 6.07
N ASP A 42 -34.76 -6.07 5.90
CA ASP A 42 -35.16 -6.95 4.79
C ASP A 42 -35.03 -6.30 3.38
N SER A 43 -34.72 -5.00 3.30
CA SER A 43 -34.45 -4.31 2.03
C SER A 43 -33.01 -4.47 1.53
N TRP A 44 -32.18 -5.21 2.27
CA TRP A 44 -30.77 -5.47 1.96
C TRP A 44 -30.53 -6.94 1.64
N LYS A 45 -29.64 -7.19 0.70
CA LYS A 45 -29.06 -8.51 0.45
C LYS A 45 -27.61 -8.50 0.92
N THR A 46 -27.29 -9.35 1.88
CA THR A 46 -25.96 -9.43 2.50
C THR A 46 -25.16 -10.60 1.95
N TYR A 47 -23.88 -10.34 1.69
CA TYR A 47 -22.87 -11.28 1.24
C TYR A 47 -21.79 -11.32 2.31
N GLU A 48 -21.58 -12.49 2.92
CA GLU A 48 -20.54 -12.69 3.94
C GLU A 48 -19.15 -12.44 3.36
N ALA A 49 -18.15 -12.23 4.22
CA ALA A 49 -16.78 -11.92 3.77
C ALA A 49 -16.23 -12.97 2.77
N ASP A 50 -16.56 -14.24 2.91
CA ASP A 50 -16.08 -15.31 2.01
C ASP A 50 -16.90 -15.47 0.71
N ALA A 51 -17.84 -14.55 0.44
CA ALA A 51 -18.66 -14.59 -0.76
C ALA A 51 -17.81 -14.48 -2.03
N PRO A 52 -18.00 -15.38 -3.02
CA PRO A 52 -17.17 -15.41 -4.23
C PRO A 52 -17.31 -14.15 -5.09
N GLU A 53 -18.36 -13.35 -4.90
CA GLU A 53 -18.58 -12.06 -5.57
C GLU A 53 -17.61 -10.96 -5.12
N ILE A 54 -17.00 -11.09 -3.94
CA ILE A 54 -16.08 -10.10 -3.37
C ILE A 54 -14.66 -10.44 -3.80
N ALA A 55 -14.07 -9.60 -4.65
CA ALA A 55 -12.67 -9.74 -5.03
C ALA A 55 -11.75 -9.09 -3.99
N PHE A 56 -11.01 -9.91 -3.28
CA PHE A 56 -9.99 -9.48 -2.34
C PHE A 56 -8.73 -9.00 -3.08
N LYS A 57 -8.29 -7.77 -2.79
CA LYS A 57 -7.10 -7.16 -3.39
C LYS A 57 -5.95 -7.18 -2.40
N GLY A 58 -4.79 -7.67 -2.84
CA GLY A 58 -3.60 -7.91 -2.01
C GLY A 58 -3.69 -9.19 -1.18
N ARG A 59 -2.97 -9.23 -0.06
CA ARG A 59 -2.81 -10.44 0.77
C ARG A 59 -3.86 -10.51 1.86
N TRP A 60 -4.65 -11.57 1.81
CA TRP A 60 -5.71 -11.82 2.76
C TRP A 60 -5.44 -13.10 3.54
N ASP A 61 -5.57 -13.02 4.87
CA ASP A 61 -5.58 -14.15 5.77
C ASP A 61 -6.96 -14.81 5.79
N SER A 62 -7.00 -16.06 6.27
CA SER A 62 -8.23 -16.86 6.34
C SER A 62 -9.33 -16.26 7.23
N LYS A 63 -9.00 -15.28 8.08
CA LYS A 63 -9.95 -14.58 8.96
C LYS A 63 -10.47 -13.26 8.38
N HIS A 64 -9.99 -12.88 7.19
CA HIS A 64 -10.27 -11.62 6.53
C HIS A 64 -9.93 -10.37 7.37
N VAL A 65 -8.78 -10.39 8.06
CA VAL A 65 -8.36 -9.28 8.96
C VAL A 65 -7.14 -8.53 8.43
N SER A 66 -6.26 -9.17 7.65
CA SER A 66 -5.16 -8.49 6.94
C SER A 66 -5.76 -7.58 5.88
N SER A 67 -5.39 -6.30 5.89
CA SER A 67 -6.15 -5.24 5.19
C SER A 67 -5.42 -4.64 3.98
N PRO A 68 -5.47 -5.26 2.79
CA PRO A 68 -5.11 -4.63 1.54
C PRO A 68 -6.29 -4.17 0.68
N GLY A 69 -7.54 -4.54 0.97
CA GLY A 69 -8.73 -3.97 0.32
C GLY A 69 -9.60 -4.95 -0.47
N ILE A 70 -10.79 -4.51 -0.86
CA ILE A 70 -11.80 -5.26 -1.59
C ILE A 70 -12.22 -4.53 -2.87
N LYS A 71 -12.73 -5.29 -3.84
CA LYS A 71 -13.36 -4.80 -5.05
C LYS A 71 -14.58 -5.67 -5.38
N THR A 72 -15.72 -5.07 -5.63
CA THR A 72 -16.93 -5.79 -6.08
C THR A 72 -17.62 -4.97 -7.13
N GLU A 73 -18.19 -5.60 -8.15
CA GLU A 73 -19.19 -4.96 -8.98
C GLU A 73 -20.55 -5.11 -8.31
N PHE A 74 -21.40 -4.09 -8.39
CA PHE A 74 -22.76 -4.11 -7.86
C PHE A 74 -23.75 -3.44 -8.82
N THR A 75 -24.99 -3.89 -8.78
CA THR A 75 -26.15 -3.19 -9.36
C THR A 75 -26.98 -2.51 -8.27
N GLY A 76 -28.01 -1.77 -8.64
CA GLY A 76 -28.84 -1.00 -7.72
C GLY A 76 -28.26 0.37 -7.37
N ASN A 77 -28.86 0.99 -6.36
CA ASN A 77 -28.58 2.36 -5.93
C ASN A 77 -27.99 2.47 -4.52
N LYS A 78 -27.78 1.35 -3.82
CA LYS A 78 -27.18 1.34 -2.49
C LYS A 78 -26.23 0.18 -2.25
N LEU A 79 -25.16 0.47 -1.52
CA LEU A 79 -24.14 -0.49 -1.09
C LEU A 79 -23.63 -0.09 0.29
N ALA A 80 -23.53 -1.07 1.17
CA ALA A 80 -23.04 -0.93 2.53
C ALA A 80 -21.97 -1.99 2.83
N VAL A 81 -21.10 -1.68 3.78
CA VAL A 81 -20.07 -2.59 4.26
C VAL A 81 -20.12 -2.65 5.76
N SER A 82 -20.13 -3.86 6.30
CA SER A 82 -20.06 -4.14 7.73
C SER A 82 -18.62 -4.44 8.12
N PHE A 83 -18.18 -3.87 9.24
CA PHE A 83 -16.82 -4.02 9.76
C PHE A 83 -16.79 -5.01 10.92
N GLY A 84 -15.74 -5.82 10.98
CA GLY A 84 -15.57 -6.81 12.05
C GLY A 84 -14.96 -6.20 13.32
N SER A 85 -15.04 -6.95 14.42
CA SER A 85 -14.57 -6.56 15.76
C SER A 85 -13.07 -6.26 15.90
N SER A 86 -12.26 -6.64 14.91
CA SER A 86 -10.81 -6.34 14.89
C SER A 86 -10.48 -5.02 14.19
N THR A 87 -11.49 -4.30 13.71
CA THR A 87 -11.36 -2.95 13.16
C THR A 87 -11.07 -1.98 14.30
N ASN A 88 -10.12 -1.06 14.13
CA ASN A 88 -9.91 -0.01 15.12
C ASN A 88 -11.04 1.02 15.04
N ASP A 89 -11.49 1.52 16.19
CA ASP A 89 -12.43 2.63 16.22
C ASP A 89 -11.79 3.90 15.63
N GLY A 90 -12.50 4.54 14.69
CA GLY A 90 -11.98 5.68 13.96
C GLY A 90 -11.01 5.32 12.85
N ALA A 91 -10.99 4.05 12.40
CA ALA A 91 -10.18 3.67 11.24
C ALA A 91 -10.64 4.45 10.01
N LEU A 92 -9.73 5.18 9.37
CA LEU A 92 -10.00 5.85 8.11
C LEU A 92 -9.95 4.83 6.97
N VAL A 93 -11.04 4.73 6.22
CA VAL A 93 -11.08 3.98 4.97
C VAL A 93 -11.15 4.94 3.80
N ALA A 94 -10.55 4.53 2.69
CA ALA A 94 -10.77 5.17 1.41
C ALA A 94 -11.59 4.24 0.52
N TYR A 95 -12.54 4.82 -0.20
CA TYR A 95 -13.43 4.10 -1.12
C TYR A 95 -13.75 4.92 -2.36
N ARG A 96 -14.17 4.26 -3.44
CA ARG A 96 -14.69 4.92 -4.65
C ARG A 96 -15.61 4.01 -5.44
N VAL A 97 -16.31 4.61 -6.40
CA VAL A 97 -17.11 3.89 -7.40
C VAL A 97 -16.56 4.18 -8.80
N GLY A 98 -16.21 3.14 -9.54
CA GLY A 98 -15.58 3.23 -10.85
C GLY A 98 -14.26 4.01 -10.78
N ASN A 99 -14.13 5.00 -11.67
CA ASN A 99 -12.98 5.92 -11.72
C ASN A 99 -13.31 7.30 -11.13
N LEU A 100 -14.37 7.41 -10.32
CA LEU A 100 -14.65 8.63 -9.57
C LEU A 100 -13.61 8.84 -8.47
N ASP A 101 -13.61 10.05 -7.92
CA ASP A 101 -12.66 10.45 -6.89
C ASP A 101 -12.78 9.60 -5.62
N TRP A 102 -11.63 9.34 -5.02
CA TRP A 102 -11.53 8.73 -3.70
C TRP A 102 -12.25 9.57 -2.66
N GLN A 103 -13.18 8.90 -1.99
CA GLN A 103 -13.86 9.36 -0.81
C GLN A 103 -13.22 8.73 0.42
N TYR A 104 -13.40 9.37 1.56
CA TYR A 104 -12.89 8.90 2.84
C TYR A 104 -14.04 8.71 3.82
N SER A 105 -13.87 7.85 4.81
CA SER A 105 -14.83 7.71 5.92
C SER A 105 -14.11 7.18 7.13
N ASN A 106 -14.44 7.69 8.32
CA ASN A 106 -14.07 7.03 9.55
C ASN A 106 -15.07 5.90 9.80
N VAL A 107 -14.56 4.72 10.19
CA VAL A 107 -15.35 3.54 10.52
C VAL A 107 -14.97 3.02 11.89
N THR A 108 -15.84 2.20 12.47
CA THR A 108 -15.69 1.66 13.82
C THR A 108 -15.91 0.16 13.83
N ALA A 109 -15.43 -0.50 14.87
CA ALA A 109 -15.67 -1.93 15.06
C ALA A 109 -17.17 -2.25 15.08
N ASP A 110 -17.53 -3.41 14.53
CA ASP A 110 -18.87 -4.01 14.59
C ASP A 110 -20.02 -3.12 14.06
N ALA A 111 -19.70 -2.13 13.23
CA ALA A 111 -20.67 -1.21 12.65
C ALA A 111 -20.85 -1.43 11.14
N THR A 112 -22.00 -1.02 10.62
CA THR A 112 -22.31 -1.06 9.18
C THR A 112 -22.46 0.34 8.64
N TYR A 113 -21.73 0.65 7.57
CA TYR A 113 -21.75 1.96 6.93
C TYR A 113 -22.28 1.85 5.51
N GLN A 114 -23.20 2.74 5.14
CA GLN A 114 -23.68 2.89 3.77
C GLN A 114 -22.75 3.84 3.00
N PHE A 115 -22.01 3.27 2.05
CA PHE A 115 -21.05 4.00 1.20
C PHE A 115 -21.67 4.48 -0.12
N VAL A 116 -22.71 3.79 -0.58
CA VAL A 116 -23.50 4.18 -1.74
C VAL A 116 -24.97 4.32 -1.34
N GLY A 117 -25.58 5.44 -1.68
CA GLY A 117 -26.99 5.74 -1.40
C GLY A 117 -27.47 7.01 -2.11
N ASP A 118 -28.59 7.56 -1.64
CA ASP A 118 -29.27 8.71 -2.28
C ASP A 118 -28.40 10.00 -2.30
N THR A 119 -27.44 10.11 -1.40
CA THR A 119 -26.50 11.24 -1.32
C THR A 119 -25.22 11.03 -2.13
N SER A 120 -25.03 9.85 -2.73
CA SER A 120 -23.84 9.56 -3.52
C SER A 120 -23.88 10.26 -4.87
N GLU A 121 -22.80 10.96 -5.21
CA GLU A 121 -22.65 11.68 -6.49
C GLU A 121 -22.29 10.71 -7.63
N LEU A 122 -23.18 9.76 -7.94
CA LEU A 122 -23.00 8.80 -9.03
C LEU A 122 -23.53 9.29 -10.38
N GLY A 123 -24.24 10.42 -10.40
CA GLY A 123 -24.93 10.94 -11.59
C GLY A 123 -26.13 10.07 -12.01
N GLU A 124 -26.64 10.30 -13.22
CA GLU A 124 -27.76 9.53 -13.80
C GLU A 124 -27.30 8.18 -14.37
N VAL A 125 -26.72 7.32 -13.53
CA VAL A 125 -26.32 5.97 -13.94
C VAL A 125 -27.47 4.99 -13.66
N PRO A 126 -28.00 4.28 -14.68
CA PRO A 126 -29.07 3.32 -14.49
C PRO A 126 -28.77 2.27 -13.41
N ALA A 127 -29.81 1.83 -12.68
CA ALA A 127 -29.66 0.89 -11.58
C ALA A 127 -29.15 -0.49 -12.04
N ASP A 128 -29.46 -0.90 -13.26
CA ASP A 128 -29.00 -2.15 -13.88
C ASP A 128 -27.56 -2.08 -14.40
N THR A 129 -26.94 -0.90 -14.43
CA THR A 129 -25.55 -0.74 -14.82
C THR A 129 -24.62 -1.18 -13.69
N GLY A 130 -23.77 -2.18 -13.97
CA GLY A 130 -22.70 -2.63 -13.08
C GLY A 130 -21.76 -1.50 -12.71
N LYS A 131 -21.60 -1.28 -11.40
CA LYS A 131 -20.73 -0.26 -10.80
C LYS A 131 -19.67 -0.96 -9.98
N VAL A 132 -18.40 -0.61 -10.17
CA VAL A 132 -17.31 -1.22 -9.42
C VAL A 132 -17.06 -0.40 -8.16
N PHE A 133 -17.30 -0.99 -6.99
CA PHE A 133 -16.92 -0.44 -5.71
C PHE A 133 -15.51 -0.95 -5.33
N GLU A 134 -14.65 -0.04 -4.88
CA GLU A 134 -13.31 -0.36 -4.40
C GLU A 134 -13.12 0.27 -3.01
N MET A 135 -12.54 -0.47 -2.07
CA MET A 135 -12.26 0.02 -0.72
C MET A 135 -11.02 -0.64 -0.12
N ARG A 136 -10.28 0.07 0.74
CA ARG A 136 -9.10 -0.43 1.46
C ARG A 136 -9.40 -0.66 2.94
N VAL A 137 -9.67 -1.89 3.38
CA VAL A 137 -9.98 -2.22 4.81
C VAL A 137 -10.14 -3.73 5.08
N GLN A 138 -10.31 -4.13 6.36
CA GLN A 138 -10.96 -5.36 6.85
C GLN A 138 -12.49 -5.30 6.71
N ILE A 139 -13.15 -6.41 6.38
CA ILE A 139 -14.63 -6.45 6.28
C ILE A 139 -15.23 -7.67 6.99
N ALA A 140 -16.49 -7.57 7.41
CA ALA A 140 -17.32 -8.68 7.86
C ALA A 140 -18.32 -9.12 6.77
N SER A 141 -18.92 -8.17 6.05
CA SER A 141 -19.83 -8.45 4.94
C SER A 141 -19.99 -7.24 4.03
N VAL A 142 -20.49 -7.48 2.82
CA VAL A 142 -20.93 -6.43 1.89
C VAL A 142 -22.43 -6.61 1.65
N SER A 143 -23.19 -5.53 1.67
CA SER A 143 -24.64 -5.56 1.45
C SER A 143 -25.05 -4.66 0.30
N SER A 144 -25.88 -5.16 -0.62
CA SER A 144 -26.50 -4.40 -1.71
C SER A 144 -28.00 -4.20 -1.48
N ALA A 145 -28.67 -3.43 -2.34
CA ALA A 145 -30.13 -3.45 -2.41
C ALA A 145 -30.67 -4.89 -2.55
N GLY A 146 -31.85 -5.17 -1.98
CA GLY A 146 -32.44 -6.51 -1.96
C GLY A 146 -32.73 -7.11 -3.35
N ASP A 147 -32.99 -6.25 -4.35
CA ASP A 147 -33.20 -6.61 -5.76
C ASP A 147 -31.93 -6.51 -6.61
N ALA A 148 -30.82 -6.08 -6.02
CA ALA A 148 -29.52 -5.97 -6.67
C ALA A 148 -28.66 -7.23 -6.47
N HIS A 149 -27.57 -7.29 -7.22
CA HIS A 149 -26.58 -8.35 -7.11
C HIS A 149 -25.15 -7.79 -7.10
N LEU A 150 -24.26 -8.55 -6.46
CA LEU A 150 -22.82 -8.37 -6.58
C LEU A 150 -22.28 -9.29 -7.68
N ASN A 151 -21.24 -8.86 -8.37
CA ASN A 151 -20.44 -9.68 -9.28
C ASN A 151 -18.95 -9.45 -9.02
N VAL A 152 -18.13 -10.42 -9.39
CA VAL A 152 -16.67 -10.24 -9.42
C VAL A 152 -16.31 -9.31 -10.58
N PRO A 153 -15.60 -8.19 -10.34
CA PRO A 153 -15.13 -7.33 -11.42
C PRO A 153 -14.20 -8.07 -12.37
N PRO A 154 -14.16 -7.70 -13.67
CA PRO A 154 -13.16 -8.21 -14.58
C PRO A 154 -11.74 -8.01 -14.05
N ARG A 155 -10.88 -9.00 -14.31
CA ARG A 155 -9.46 -8.95 -13.96
C ARG A 155 -8.66 -8.40 -15.12
N PHE A 156 -7.60 -7.69 -14.80
CA PHE A 156 -6.63 -7.25 -15.79
C PHE A 156 -5.58 -8.34 -16.07
N GLU A 157 -5.09 -8.38 -17.31
CA GLU A 157 -4.16 -9.41 -17.77
C GLU A 157 -2.80 -9.35 -17.05
N LYS A 158 -2.35 -8.14 -16.72
CA LYS A 158 -1.05 -7.91 -16.10
C LYS A 158 -1.16 -7.73 -14.60
N LYS A 159 -0.13 -8.12 -13.86
CA LYS A 159 -0.03 -7.92 -12.41
C LYS A 159 1.31 -7.30 -11.99
N VAL A 160 1.23 -6.35 -11.07
CA VAL A 160 2.38 -5.67 -10.47
C VAL A 160 2.42 -5.92 -8.97
N GLU A 161 3.60 -6.20 -8.42
CA GLU A 161 3.79 -6.24 -6.98
C GLU A 161 4.88 -5.27 -6.54
N VAL A 162 4.55 -4.38 -5.61
CA VAL A 162 5.52 -3.48 -4.98
C VAL A 162 5.91 -4.06 -3.63
N ILE A 163 7.21 -4.29 -3.43
CA ILE A 163 7.79 -4.76 -2.17
C ILE A 163 8.60 -3.62 -1.56
N GLY A 164 8.31 -3.24 -0.31
CA GLY A 164 9.02 -2.11 0.28
C GLY A 164 8.89 -1.88 1.78
N GLY A 165 9.49 -0.78 2.23
CA GLY A 165 9.40 -0.28 3.60
C GLY A 165 8.34 0.80 3.79
N SER A 166 8.56 1.67 4.78
CA SER A 166 7.67 2.79 5.10
C SER A 166 7.47 3.79 3.96
N VAL A 167 8.50 3.99 3.14
CA VAL A 167 8.47 4.89 1.99
C VAL A 167 7.53 4.37 0.90
N ALA A 168 7.58 3.08 0.59
CA ALA A 168 6.65 2.46 -0.35
C ALA A 168 5.22 2.39 0.23
N ALA A 169 5.08 2.25 1.55
CA ALA A 169 3.78 2.25 2.23
C ALA A 169 3.10 3.64 2.32
N GLY A 170 3.81 4.72 1.98
CA GLY A 170 3.28 6.09 2.08
C GLY A 170 3.27 6.66 3.48
N GLN A 171 4.12 6.16 4.39
CA GLN A 171 4.17 6.71 5.74
C GLN A 171 4.48 8.21 5.70
N TYR A 172 3.62 8.99 6.36
CA TYR A 172 3.63 10.46 6.41
C TYR A 172 3.17 11.19 5.12
N GLY A 173 2.67 10.47 4.11
CA GLY A 173 1.93 11.09 3.00
C GLY A 173 0.56 11.58 3.47
N THR A 174 0.00 12.60 2.81
CA THR A 174 -1.27 13.23 3.24
C THR A 174 -2.44 12.24 3.30
N TYR A 175 -2.51 11.28 2.37
CA TYR A 175 -3.49 10.19 2.35
C TYR A 175 -2.82 8.81 2.50
N GLU A 176 -1.72 8.77 3.26
CA GLU A 176 -0.94 7.56 3.53
C GLU A 176 -0.63 6.76 2.26
N THR A 177 -1.11 5.51 2.17
CA THR A 177 -0.88 4.63 1.02
C THR A 177 -1.42 5.24 -0.26
N LEU A 178 -2.55 5.96 -0.27
CA LEU A 178 -3.09 6.56 -1.50
C LEU A 178 -2.24 7.73 -2.02
N SER A 179 -1.43 8.36 -1.16
CA SER A 179 -0.44 9.36 -1.59
C SER A 179 0.93 8.74 -1.88
N SER A 180 1.10 7.45 -1.63
CA SER A 180 2.40 6.78 -1.82
C SER A 180 2.76 6.64 -3.30
N TRP A 181 4.04 6.72 -3.61
CA TRP A 181 4.52 6.51 -4.99
C TRP A 181 4.15 5.13 -5.52
N SER A 182 4.05 4.13 -4.65
CA SER A 182 3.73 2.74 -5.02
C SER A 182 2.28 2.64 -5.49
N TRP A 183 1.36 3.27 -4.77
CA TRP A 183 -0.03 3.38 -5.18
C TRP A 183 -0.20 4.22 -6.44
N LEU A 184 0.38 5.43 -6.48
CA LEU A 184 0.28 6.32 -7.64
C LEU A 184 0.83 5.64 -8.91
N LEU A 185 1.86 4.81 -8.77
CA LEU A 185 2.36 3.97 -9.87
C LEU A 185 1.31 2.94 -10.31
N VAL A 186 0.83 2.06 -9.42
CA VAL A 186 -0.07 0.97 -9.85
C VAL A 186 -1.43 1.50 -10.32
N ALA A 187 -1.94 2.56 -9.68
CA ALA A 187 -3.15 3.25 -10.12
C ALA A 187 -2.95 3.94 -11.48
N GLY A 188 -1.78 4.55 -11.70
CA GLY A 188 -1.45 5.20 -12.98
C GLY A 188 -1.15 4.23 -14.13
N LEU A 189 -0.74 2.99 -13.83
CA LEU A 189 -0.71 1.92 -14.83
C LEU A 189 -2.13 1.49 -15.24
N GLY A 190 -3.09 1.67 -14.33
CA GLY A 190 -4.53 1.50 -14.51
C GLY A 190 -4.96 0.05 -14.73
N ASN A 191 -4.89 -0.44 -15.98
CA ASN A 191 -5.32 -1.79 -16.35
C ASN A 191 -4.32 -2.87 -15.90
N VAL A 192 -3.97 -2.89 -14.61
CA VAL A 192 -3.14 -3.90 -13.97
C VAL A 192 -3.79 -4.36 -12.67
N GLU A 193 -3.64 -5.63 -12.35
CA GLU A 193 -3.81 -6.12 -11.00
C GLU A 193 -2.60 -5.71 -10.17
N HIS A 194 -2.77 -5.50 -8.86
CA HIS A 194 -1.64 -5.12 -8.03
C HIS A 194 -1.68 -5.64 -6.60
N THR A 195 -0.50 -5.76 -6.02
CA THR A 195 -0.29 -5.98 -4.59
C THR A 195 0.80 -5.04 -4.10
N ILE A 196 0.59 -4.42 -2.93
CA ILE A 196 1.59 -3.57 -2.28
C ILE A 196 1.95 -4.26 -0.96
N THR A 197 3.10 -4.92 -0.95
CA THR A 197 3.70 -5.59 0.21
C THR A 197 4.75 -4.66 0.79
N ALA A 198 4.26 -3.60 1.42
CA ALA A 198 5.12 -2.57 1.99
C ALA A 198 4.80 -2.36 3.47
N TYR A 199 5.80 -2.50 4.34
CA TYR A 199 5.59 -2.42 5.78
C TYR A 199 6.52 -1.40 6.44
N PRO A 200 5.98 -0.37 7.11
CA PRO A 200 6.78 0.55 7.88
C PRO A 200 7.70 -0.16 8.89
N GLY A 201 8.98 0.22 8.89
CA GLY A 201 9.98 -0.34 9.80
C GLY A 201 10.58 -1.70 9.40
N VAL A 202 10.04 -2.41 8.40
CA VAL A 202 10.59 -3.70 7.97
C VAL A 202 11.97 -3.54 7.33
N CYS A 203 12.85 -4.51 7.57
CA CYS A 203 14.16 -4.61 6.95
C CYS A 203 14.16 -5.59 5.78
N LEU A 204 15.16 -5.51 4.90
CA LEU A 204 15.40 -6.51 3.88
C LEU A 204 15.90 -7.81 4.53
N VAL A 205 16.95 -7.69 5.35
CA VAL A 205 17.61 -8.85 5.95
C VAL A 205 16.79 -9.45 7.09
N ASP A 206 16.70 -10.79 7.11
CA ASP A 206 15.96 -11.51 8.13
C ASP A 206 16.74 -11.58 9.45
N LYS A 207 16.07 -11.30 10.58
CA LYS A 207 16.60 -11.45 11.95
C LYS A 207 17.95 -10.79 12.21
N GLN A 208 18.25 -9.68 11.54
CA GLN A 208 19.44 -8.87 11.82
C GLN A 208 19.09 -7.45 12.29
N CYS A 209 17.88 -6.98 12.01
CA CYS A 209 17.40 -5.71 12.53
C CYS A 209 16.85 -5.82 13.95
N TYR A 210 16.92 -4.71 14.68
CA TYR A 210 16.31 -4.49 15.99
C TYR A 210 16.72 -5.54 17.04
N GLY A 211 18.02 -5.83 17.12
CA GLY A 211 18.55 -6.83 18.06
C GLY A 211 18.30 -8.28 17.61
N GLY A 212 18.00 -8.49 16.34
CA GLY A 212 17.92 -9.81 15.70
C GLY A 212 16.64 -10.60 15.98
N GLN A 213 15.56 -9.89 16.38
CA GLN A 213 14.27 -10.52 16.68
C GLN A 213 13.20 -10.24 15.61
N SER A 214 13.46 -9.33 14.68
CA SER A 214 12.50 -8.93 13.66
C SER A 214 12.76 -9.66 12.35
N HIS A 215 11.70 -10.25 11.79
CA HIS A 215 11.75 -10.86 10.47
C HIS A 215 11.92 -9.82 9.35
N GLY A 216 12.60 -10.22 8.28
CA GLY A 216 12.82 -9.41 7.08
C GLY A 216 11.69 -9.53 6.07
N ILE A 217 11.69 -8.67 5.06
CA ILE A 217 10.64 -8.65 4.03
C ILE A 217 10.59 -9.96 3.24
N GLY A 218 11.71 -10.66 3.05
CA GLY A 218 11.72 -11.97 2.40
C GLY A 218 10.89 -13.00 3.16
N TRP A 219 10.89 -12.95 4.50
CA TRP A 219 10.02 -13.83 5.30
C TRP A 219 8.56 -13.37 5.28
N TYR A 220 8.30 -12.06 5.44
CA TYR A 220 6.94 -11.51 5.36
C TYR A 220 6.33 -11.63 3.95
N TRP A 221 7.16 -11.76 2.92
CA TRP A 221 6.71 -12.03 1.56
C TRP A 221 5.92 -13.36 1.48
N HIS A 222 6.19 -14.32 2.37
CA HIS A 222 5.44 -15.57 2.51
C HIS A 222 4.34 -15.54 3.59
N ARG A 223 3.99 -14.37 4.13
CA ARG A 223 2.96 -14.24 5.18
C ARG A 223 1.77 -13.41 4.72
N ALA A 224 0.59 -13.78 5.20
CA ALA A 224 -0.65 -13.09 4.85
C ALA A 224 -0.78 -11.76 5.60
N SER A 225 -0.32 -11.70 6.86
CA SER A 225 -0.43 -10.51 7.70
C SER A 225 0.86 -9.67 7.74
N ASP A 226 0.67 -8.38 8.00
CA ASP A 226 1.74 -7.41 8.21
C ASP A 226 2.50 -7.62 9.56
N PRO A 227 3.70 -7.02 9.76
CA PRO A 227 4.45 -7.06 11.03
C PRO A 227 3.84 -6.22 12.16
N GLY A 228 2.71 -5.55 11.95
CA GLY A 228 2.14 -4.57 12.87
C GLY A 228 1.66 -5.19 14.18
N SER A 229 1.57 -4.35 15.22
CA SER A 229 1.11 -4.76 16.56
C SER A 229 -0.29 -5.37 16.54
N ARG A 230 -1.19 -4.84 15.72
CA ARG A 230 -2.55 -5.39 15.49
C ARG A 230 -2.47 -6.82 14.96
N ALA A 231 -1.74 -7.05 13.87
CA ALA A 231 -1.55 -8.38 13.31
C ALA A 231 -0.92 -9.34 14.34
N ARG A 232 0.09 -8.89 15.08
CA ARG A 232 0.73 -9.66 16.14
C ARG A 232 -0.22 -9.99 17.30
N ALA A 233 -1.16 -9.12 17.64
CA ALA A 233 -2.18 -9.41 18.65
C ALA A 233 -3.16 -10.51 18.20
N VAL A 234 -3.40 -10.62 16.89
CA VAL A 234 -4.32 -11.61 16.30
C VAL A 234 -3.63 -12.95 16.01
N TYR A 235 -2.38 -12.91 15.55
CA TYR A 235 -1.66 -14.08 15.02
C TYR A 235 -0.41 -14.48 15.81
N GLY A 236 0.02 -13.67 16.78
CA GLY A 236 1.27 -13.90 17.49
C GLY A 236 2.49 -13.76 16.57
N ASP A 237 3.49 -14.61 16.80
CA ASP A 237 4.78 -14.59 16.09
C ASP A 237 4.80 -15.50 14.85
N GLU A 238 3.71 -16.23 14.59
CA GLU A 238 3.57 -17.18 13.49
C GLU A 238 2.30 -16.87 12.68
N PRO A 239 2.30 -15.77 11.91
CA PRO A 239 1.21 -15.45 11.01
C PRO A 239 1.05 -16.50 9.91
N GLU A 240 -0.18 -16.58 9.39
CA GLU A 240 -0.56 -17.51 8.33
C GLU A 240 0.36 -17.38 7.11
N GLU A 241 0.68 -18.52 6.50
CA GLU A 241 1.40 -18.56 5.23
C GLU A 241 0.53 -17.98 4.11
N PHE A 242 1.15 -17.20 3.23
CA PHE A 242 0.51 -16.69 2.03
C PHE A 242 1.02 -17.45 0.80
N ASP A 243 0.10 -17.90 -0.04
CA ASP A 243 0.48 -18.48 -1.33
C ASP A 243 0.98 -17.39 -2.28
N VAL A 244 2.30 -17.22 -2.32
CA VAL A 244 2.99 -16.22 -3.16
C VAL A 244 2.87 -16.49 -4.66
N LYS A 245 2.44 -17.69 -5.08
CA LYS A 245 2.09 -17.91 -6.50
C LYS A 245 0.81 -17.16 -6.85
N GLY A 246 -0.10 -17.07 -5.89
CA GLY A 246 -1.40 -16.45 -6.04
C GLY A 246 -2.23 -17.08 -7.16
N ASP A 247 -3.27 -16.36 -7.53
CA ASP A 247 -4.21 -16.72 -8.61
C ASP A 247 -3.78 -16.20 -9.99
N GLN A 248 -2.77 -15.34 -10.03
CA GLN A 248 -2.18 -14.75 -11.23
C GLN A 248 -0.71 -14.48 -10.96
N ALA A 249 0.14 -14.87 -11.91
CA ALA A 249 1.57 -14.61 -11.88
C ALA A 249 1.85 -13.11 -11.93
N THR A 250 2.89 -12.66 -11.23
CA THR A 250 3.31 -11.25 -11.26
C THR A 250 4.21 -11.01 -12.46
N ASP A 251 3.91 -9.98 -13.26
CA ASP A 251 4.70 -9.59 -14.43
C ASP A 251 5.83 -8.62 -14.09
N LEU A 252 5.63 -7.79 -13.06
CA LEU A 252 6.59 -6.79 -12.61
C LEU A 252 6.63 -6.70 -11.09
N PHE A 253 7.83 -6.92 -10.53
CA PHE A 253 8.16 -6.58 -9.16
C PHE A 253 8.90 -5.25 -9.10
N LEU A 254 8.51 -4.37 -8.19
CA LEU A 254 9.30 -3.21 -7.80
C LEU A 254 9.76 -3.38 -6.36
N ILE A 255 11.08 -3.34 -6.13
CA ILE A 255 11.65 -3.54 -4.80
C ILE A 255 12.33 -2.26 -4.35
N GLN A 256 11.88 -1.72 -3.22
CA GLN A 256 12.41 -0.51 -2.59
C GLN A 256 12.68 -0.80 -1.11
N MET A 257 13.92 -1.21 -0.81
CA MET A 257 14.31 -1.70 0.52
C MET A 257 15.66 -1.13 0.95
N GLY A 258 15.96 -1.18 2.24
CA GLY A 258 17.27 -0.78 2.79
C GLY A 258 17.26 0.44 3.70
N GLY A 259 16.19 1.24 3.69
CA GLY A 259 16.09 2.40 4.57
C GLY A 259 16.18 2.05 6.07
N ASN A 260 15.52 0.97 6.48
CA ASN A 260 15.59 0.49 7.86
C ASN A 260 16.86 -0.31 8.15
N ASP A 261 17.39 -1.03 7.17
CA ASP A 261 18.64 -1.79 7.30
C ASP A 261 19.83 -0.85 7.59
N HIS A 262 19.89 0.31 6.91
CA HIS A 262 21.01 1.25 7.04
C HIS A 262 20.98 2.08 8.32
N ARG A 263 19.80 2.43 8.83
CA ARG A 263 19.67 3.38 9.94
C ARG A 263 20.05 2.76 11.29
N HIS A 264 20.41 3.59 12.24
CA HIS A 264 20.54 3.20 13.64
C HIS A 264 19.21 2.63 14.19
N PRO A 265 19.20 1.52 14.95
CA PRO A 265 20.35 0.78 15.49
C PRO A 265 20.76 -0.46 14.67
N ASN A 266 20.39 -0.51 13.39
CA ASN A 266 20.57 -1.72 12.58
C ASN A 266 21.92 -1.72 11.87
N GLU A 267 22.27 -0.62 11.19
CA GLU A 267 23.55 -0.41 10.48
C GLU A 267 24.07 -1.67 9.76
N ILE A 268 23.18 -2.35 9.03
CA ILE A 268 23.46 -3.64 8.42
C ILE A 268 24.62 -3.52 7.42
N PRO A 269 25.66 -4.37 7.51
CA PRO A 269 26.77 -4.33 6.56
C PRO A 269 26.29 -4.53 5.12
N GLY A 270 26.86 -3.75 4.17
CA GLY A 270 26.50 -3.82 2.74
C GLY A 270 26.54 -5.22 2.15
N ARG A 271 27.49 -6.07 2.57
CA ARG A 271 27.55 -7.48 2.18
C ARG A 271 26.29 -8.27 2.58
N ASN A 272 25.78 -8.07 3.78
CA ASN A 272 24.61 -8.79 4.27
C ASN A 272 23.35 -8.28 3.55
N TYR A 273 23.27 -6.97 3.32
CA TYR A 273 22.22 -6.36 2.52
C TYR A 273 22.20 -6.91 1.09
N TYR A 274 23.35 -6.96 0.43
CA TYR A 274 23.52 -7.56 -0.91
C TYR A 274 22.98 -8.99 -0.94
N HIS A 275 23.41 -9.86 0.00
CA HIS A 275 22.96 -11.26 0.02
C HIS A 275 21.46 -11.38 0.29
N GLY A 276 20.89 -10.60 1.22
CA GLY A 276 19.45 -10.62 1.47
C GLY A 276 18.64 -10.19 0.24
N TYR A 277 19.19 -9.30 -0.59
CA TYR A 277 18.55 -8.90 -1.85
C TYR A 277 18.63 -10.01 -2.91
N ILE A 278 19.79 -10.66 -3.05
CA ILE A 278 19.95 -11.82 -3.94
C ILE A 278 18.94 -12.91 -3.56
N ASP A 279 18.87 -13.27 -2.27
CA ASP A 279 17.96 -14.30 -1.77
C ASP A 279 16.49 -13.97 -2.08
N LEU A 280 16.09 -12.71 -1.89
CA LEU A 280 14.74 -12.26 -2.26
C LEU A 280 14.49 -12.40 -3.77
N ILE A 281 15.38 -11.89 -4.62
CA ILE A 281 15.20 -11.92 -6.08
C ILE A 281 15.17 -13.37 -6.60
N ASP A 282 16.03 -14.25 -6.09
CA ASP A 282 16.05 -15.67 -6.46
C ASP A 282 14.71 -16.35 -6.11
N ASP A 283 14.14 -16.04 -4.95
CA ASP A 283 12.86 -16.59 -4.52
C ASP A 283 11.68 -16.06 -5.34
N LEU A 284 11.69 -14.75 -5.66
CA LEU A 284 10.72 -14.13 -6.57
C LEU A 284 10.79 -14.77 -7.96
N HIS A 285 11.99 -14.91 -8.54
CA HIS A 285 12.18 -15.43 -9.89
C HIS A 285 11.88 -16.94 -9.97
N LYS A 286 12.20 -17.70 -8.92
CA LYS A 286 11.80 -19.11 -8.82
C LYS A 286 10.28 -19.27 -8.82
N THR A 287 9.56 -18.36 -8.19
CA THR A 287 8.10 -18.39 -8.08
C THR A 287 7.42 -17.85 -9.33
N HIS A 288 7.97 -16.77 -9.90
CA HIS A 288 7.45 -16.03 -11.06
C HIS A 288 8.56 -15.88 -12.12
N PRO A 289 8.88 -16.95 -12.88
CA PRO A 289 10.06 -17.00 -13.75
C PRO A 289 10.03 -16.06 -14.96
N HIS A 290 8.87 -15.46 -15.24
CA HIS A 290 8.71 -14.49 -16.33
C HIS A 290 8.62 -13.05 -15.84
N ALA A 291 8.66 -12.83 -14.52
CA ALA A 291 8.57 -11.49 -13.95
C ALA A 291 9.83 -10.68 -14.25
N THR A 292 9.62 -9.41 -14.57
CA THR A 292 10.68 -8.40 -14.49
C THR A 292 10.82 -7.90 -13.06
N VAL A 293 12.04 -7.68 -12.61
CA VAL A 293 12.33 -7.07 -11.29
C VAL A 293 12.99 -5.71 -11.49
N LEU A 294 12.41 -4.68 -10.90
CA LEU A 294 12.97 -3.32 -10.86
C LEU A 294 13.43 -2.98 -9.45
N LEU A 295 14.74 -2.80 -9.30
CA LEU A 295 15.34 -2.28 -8.08
C LEU A 295 15.19 -0.76 -8.09
N VAL A 296 14.40 -0.22 -7.17
CA VAL A 296 14.25 1.23 -6.99
C VAL A 296 15.23 1.67 -5.90
N SER A 297 16.17 2.55 -6.24
CA SER A 297 17.23 2.97 -5.30
C SER A 297 16.68 3.55 -4.00
N GLN A 298 17.38 3.30 -2.91
CA GLN A 298 17.10 3.90 -1.61
C GLN A 298 17.86 5.23 -1.45
N TRP A 299 17.15 6.29 -1.10
CA TRP A 299 17.76 7.55 -0.67
C TRP A 299 17.86 7.63 0.85
N GLY A 300 18.85 8.37 1.31
CA GLY A 300 19.06 8.81 2.68
C GLY A 300 18.68 10.27 2.86
N SER A 301 19.16 10.91 3.92
CA SER A 301 18.90 12.33 4.17
C SER A 301 19.67 13.27 3.25
N TRP A 302 19.15 14.48 3.07
CA TRP A 302 19.86 15.55 2.38
C TRP A 302 20.72 16.27 3.40
N LYS A 303 21.98 16.51 3.04
CA LYS A 303 22.92 17.27 3.87
C LYS A 303 23.20 18.60 3.20
N GLN A 304 23.28 19.64 4.01
CA GLN A 304 23.78 20.92 3.52
C GLN A 304 25.28 20.78 3.24
N ASP A 305 25.67 21.12 2.01
CA ASP A 305 27.05 21.24 1.58
C ASP A 305 27.25 22.65 0.99
N GLY A 306 27.92 23.51 1.75
CA GLY A 306 28.04 24.94 1.45
C GLY A 306 26.67 25.62 1.30
N LEU A 307 26.38 26.10 0.08
CA LEU A 307 25.14 26.77 -0.29
C LEU A 307 24.18 25.85 -1.06
N SER A 308 24.35 24.52 -0.96
CA SER A 308 23.52 23.54 -1.66
C SER A 308 23.11 22.40 -0.72
N PHE A 309 22.07 21.66 -1.13
CA PHE A 309 21.70 20.40 -0.49
C PHE A 309 22.08 19.26 -1.41
N VAL A 310 22.86 18.31 -0.90
CA VAL A 310 23.26 17.11 -1.64
C VAL A 310 22.54 15.88 -1.07
N PRO A 311 22.04 14.97 -1.92
CA PRO A 311 21.43 13.74 -1.45
C PRO A 311 22.49 12.81 -0.88
N ASN A 312 22.15 12.11 0.20
CA ASN A 312 22.85 10.89 0.58
C ASN A 312 22.11 9.71 -0.07
N GLU A 313 22.83 8.79 -0.71
CA GLU A 313 22.25 7.52 -1.18
C GLU A 313 22.67 6.39 -0.26
N VAL A 314 21.78 5.43 -0.10
CA VAL A 314 21.96 4.31 0.81
C VAL A 314 22.08 3.04 -0.03
N TYR A 315 23.16 2.29 0.21
CA TYR A 315 23.48 1.06 -0.52
C TYR A 315 23.60 1.23 -2.05
N GLU A 316 24.06 2.40 -2.54
CA GLU A 316 24.17 2.66 -4.00
C GLU A 316 25.05 1.61 -4.70
N ASP A 317 26.21 1.30 -4.12
CA ASP A 317 27.16 0.33 -4.67
C ASP A 317 26.58 -1.09 -4.66
N GLU A 318 25.88 -1.48 -3.59
CA GLU A 318 25.21 -2.77 -3.52
C GLU A 318 24.09 -2.91 -4.55
N HIS A 319 23.25 -1.90 -4.77
CA HIS A 319 22.21 -1.96 -5.81
C HIS A 319 22.83 -2.16 -7.21
N ARG A 320 23.93 -1.46 -7.50
CA ARG A 320 24.67 -1.64 -8.76
C ARG A 320 25.25 -3.05 -8.87
N ALA A 321 25.80 -3.58 -7.79
CA ALA A 321 26.34 -4.93 -7.76
C ALA A 321 25.26 -6.00 -7.94
N ILE A 322 24.07 -5.82 -7.34
CA ILE A 322 22.91 -6.71 -7.51
C ILE A 322 22.46 -6.70 -8.98
N HIS A 323 22.32 -5.52 -9.58
CA HIS A 323 21.96 -5.42 -11.00
C HIS A 323 23.01 -6.09 -11.90
N GLU A 324 24.31 -5.86 -11.65
CA GLU A 324 25.38 -6.51 -12.42
C GLU A 324 25.37 -8.03 -12.25
N HIS A 325 25.02 -8.56 -11.08
CA HIS A 325 24.89 -10.00 -10.83
C HIS A 325 23.87 -10.69 -11.76
N TYR A 326 22.76 -10.01 -12.08
CA TYR A 326 21.68 -10.55 -12.91
C TYR A 326 21.69 -10.07 -14.36
N LYS A 327 22.68 -9.26 -14.75
CA LYS A 327 22.74 -8.60 -16.06
C LYS A 327 22.64 -9.55 -17.25
N ASP A 328 23.32 -10.68 -17.19
CA ASP A 328 23.31 -11.70 -18.25
C ASP A 328 21.99 -12.48 -18.31
N GLN A 329 21.19 -12.46 -17.23
CA GLN A 329 19.88 -13.09 -17.16
C GLN A 329 18.77 -12.16 -17.69
N GLY A 330 18.99 -10.84 -17.66
CA GLY A 330 18.19 -9.86 -18.40
C GLY A 330 16.79 -9.55 -17.85
N PHE A 331 16.46 -10.00 -16.64
CA PHE A 331 15.15 -9.75 -16.00
C PHE A 331 15.20 -8.77 -14.83
N VAL A 332 16.40 -8.36 -14.38
CA VAL A 332 16.58 -7.40 -13.28
C VAL A 332 17.09 -6.07 -13.83
N TYR A 333 16.46 -4.98 -13.43
CA TYR A 333 16.82 -3.62 -13.81
C TYR A 333 17.06 -2.75 -12.57
N TYR A 334 17.90 -1.73 -12.70
CA TYR A 334 18.13 -0.73 -11.66
C TYR A 334 17.58 0.64 -12.08
N PHE A 335 16.72 1.21 -11.23
CA PHE A 335 16.20 2.56 -11.35
C PHE A 335 16.79 3.44 -10.26
N SER A 336 17.70 4.34 -10.66
CA SER A 336 18.27 5.33 -9.76
C SER A 336 17.35 6.55 -9.62
N THR A 337 17.07 6.94 -8.39
CA THR A 337 16.34 8.16 -8.03
C THR A 337 17.25 9.39 -7.98
N LYS A 338 18.55 9.22 -8.25
CA LYS A 338 19.54 10.31 -8.28
C LYS A 338 19.15 11.36 -9.29
N GLY A 339 19.13 12.62 -8.87
CA GLY A 339 18.73 13.74 -9.71
C GLY A 339 17.21 13.85 -9.94
N LEU A 340 16.44 12.82 -9.59
CA LEU A 340 14.98 12.89 -9.58
C LEU A 340 14.51 13.60 -8.31
N LEU A 341 14.79 13.05 -7.14
CA LEU A 341 14.36 13.64 -5.87
C LEU A 341 15.29 14.78 -5.43
N GLN A 342 14.70 15.84 -4.90
CA GLN A 342 15.36 17.04 -4.40
C GLN A 342 15.06 17.25 -2.91
N HIS A 343 15.74 18.19 -2.27
CA HIS A 343 15.60 18.44 -0.83
C HIS A 343 14.13 18.63 -0.38
N ASN A 344 13.33 19.39 -1.13
CA ASN A 344 11.93 19.65 -0.79
C ASN A 344 10.97 18.50 -1.16
N ASP A 345 11.46 17.52 -1.92
CA ASP A 345 10.68 16.32 -2.23
C ASP A 345 10.66 15.36 -1.04
N ILE A 346 11.50 15.59 -0.01
CA ILE A 346 11.64 14.76 1.19
C ILE A 346 11.37 15.59 2.44
N ASN A 347 10.50 15.09 3.29
CA ASN A 347 10.13 15.71 4.56
C ASN A 347 11.23 15.52 5.64
N PRO A 348 11.16 16.24 6.77
CA PRO A 348 12.16 16.13 7.85
C PRO A 348 12.26 14.75 8.52
N LYS A 349 11.31 13.83 8.28
CA LYS A 349 11.36 12.44 8.73
C LYS A 349 12.01 11.51 7.69
N ASN A 350 12.65 12.06 6.66
CA ASN A 350 13.30 11.34 5.56
C ASN A 350 12.32 10.48 4.72
N HIS A 351 11.07 10.91 4.59
CA HIS A 351 10.06 10.30 3.72
C HIS A 351 9.67 11.28 2.63
N PRO A 352 9.21 10.84 1.46
CA PRO A 352 8.72 11.77 0.45
C PRO A 352 7.58 12.64 0.97
N THR A 353 7.56 13.88 0.51
CA THR A 353 6.32 14.68 0.50
C THR A 353 5.40 14.11 -0.58
N ASP A 354 4.13 14.54 -0.62
CA ASP A 354 3.22 14.14 -1.72
C ASP A 354 3.80 14.50 -3.09
N VAL A 355 4.48 15.65 -3.20
CA VAL A 355 5.18 16.07 -4.42
C VAL A 355 6.33 15.09 -4.75
N GLY A 356 7.11 14.67 -3.76
CA GLY A 356 8.15 13.66 -3.95
C GLY A 356 7.59 12.31 -4.40
N HIS A 357 6.46 11.88 -3.84
CA HIS A 357 5.75 10.67 -4.26
C HIS A 357 5.27 10.75 -5.70
N ILE A 358 4.59 11.84 -6.08
CA ILE A 358 4.13 12.11 -7.45
C ILE A 358 5.31 12.09 -8.41
N LYS A 359 6.42 12.75 -8.06
CA LYS A 359 7.61 12.83 -8.92
C LYS A 359 8.20 11.45 -9.17
N LEU A 360 8.38 10.64 -8.13
CA LEU A 360 8.90 9.29 -8.27
C LEU A 360 7.96 8.40 -9.11
N ALA A 361 6.66 8.40 -8.78
CA ALA A 361 5.66 7.63 -9.52
C ALA A 361 5.60 8.01 -11.01
N SER A 362 5.64 9.31 -11.32
CA SER A 362 5.66 9.82 -12.71
C SER A 362 6.83 9.25 -13.52
N HIS A 363 8.03 9.22 -12.93
CA HIS A 363 9.21 8.70 -13.64
C HIS A 363 9.18 7.17 -13.76
N LEU A 364 8.67 6.47 -12.75
CA LEU A 364 8.48 5.01 -12.80
C LEU A 364 7.45 4.62 -13.86
N LEU A 365 6.33 5.35 -13.98
CA LEU A 365 5.34 5.16 -15.04
C LEU A 365 5.97 5.32 -16.43
N GLN A 366 6.77 6.37 -16.64
CA GLN A 366 7.50 6.54 -17.89
C GLN A 366 8.53 5.42 -18.11
N TRP A 367 9.21 4.95 -17.07
CA TRP A 367 10.12 3.81 -17.19
C TRP A 367 9.39 2.56 -17.64
N VAL A 368 8.25 2.21 -17.02
CA VAL A 368 7.44 1.04 -17.40
C VAL A 368 6.97 1.17 -18.85
N ARG A 369 6.48 2.35 -19.25
CA ARG A 369 6.07 2.62 -20.63
C ARG A 369 7.22 2.49 -21.64
N LEU A 370 8.38 3.04 -21.33
CA LEU A 370 9.50 3.11 -22.27
C LEU A 370 10.31 1.82 -22.35
N VAL A 371 10.48 1.12 -21.23
CA VAL A 371 11.32 -0.07 -21.11
C VAL A 371 10.49 -1.34 -21.32
N LEU A 372 9.35 -1.47 -20.64
CA LEU A 372 8.50 -2.66 -20.75
C LEU A 372 7.45 -2.54 -21.86
N ARG A 373 7.30 -1.35 -22.46
CA ARG A 373 6.33 -1.08 -23.53
C ARG A 373 4.88 -1.31 -23.09
N TRP A 374 4.59 -1.12 -21.82
CA TRP A 374 3.22 -1.15 -21.34
C TRP A 374 2.54 0.17 -21.65
N GLU A 375 1.32 0.08 -22.18
CA GLU A 375 0.48 1.25 -22.34
C GLU A 375 0.00 1.73 -20.96
N LEU A 376 -0.16 3.04 -20.82
CA LEU A 376 -0.69 3.66 -19.61
C LEU A 376 -2.19 3.86 -19.82
N GLU A 377 -2.96 2.81 -19.58
CA GLU A 377 -4.39 2.77 -19.87
C GLU A 377 -5.22 2.98 -18.60
N PRO A 378 -6.43 3.57 -18.69
CA PRO A 378 -6.93 4.30 -19.86
C PRO A 378 -6.30 5.69 -20.00
N LEU A 379 -5.77 6.29 -18.93
CA LEU A 379 -5.37 7.70 -18.90
C LEU A 379 -3.92 7.96 -18.46
N GLY A 380 -3.24 7.01 -17.80
CA GLY A 380 -1.88 7.22 -17.31
C GLY A 380 -1.73 8.30 -16.25
N GLU A 381 -2.81 8.58 -15.52
CA GLU A 381 -2.89 9.63 -14.51
C GLU A 381 -2.12 9.24 -13.25
N VAL A 382 -1.21 10.09 -12.78
CA VAL A 382 -0.37 9.81 -11.60
C VAL A 382 -1.20 9.92 -10.31
N THR A 383 -1.99 10.98 -10.17
CA THR A 383 -2.84 11.27 -9.00
C THR A 383 -4.27 10.80 -9.20
N HIS A 384 -4.42 9.54 -9.62
CA HIS A 384 -5.68 9.01 -10.11
C HIS A 384 -6.82 9.09 -9.08
N GLY A 385 -7.88 9.80 -9.44
CA GLY A 385 -9.07 9.98 -8.60
C GLY A 385 -8.80 10.74 -7.29
N THR A 386 -7.80 11.64 -7.27
CA THR A 386 -7.54 12.50 -6.12
C THR A 386 -7.54 13.97 -6.55
N LEU A 387 -8.26 14.80 -5.82
CA LEU A 387 -8.36 16.23 -6.13
C LEU A 387 -7.22 17.00 -5.47
N TYR A 388 -6.31 17.53 -6.28
CA TYR A 388 -5.19 18.38 -5.85
C TYR A 388 -5.29 19.76 -6.52
N TRP A 389 -6.16 20.62 -6.00
CA TRP A 389 -6.17 22.03 -6.38
C TRP A 389 -6.64 22.92 -5.23
N ASN A 390 -6.10 24.14 -5.17
CA ASN A 390 -6.59 25.19 -4.30
C ASN A 390 -7.43 26.16 -5.14
N ASN A 391 -8.73 26.26 -4.83
CA ASN A 391 -9.65 27.21 -5.46
C ASN A 391 -9.97 28.41 -4.55
N GLN A 392 -9.25 28.59 -3.44
CA GLN A 392 -9.36 29.78 -2.60
C GLN A 392 -8.66 30.95 -3.30
N GLN A 393 -9.40 31.61 -4.20
CA GLN A 393 -8.91 32.76 -4.96
C GLN A 393 -8.44 33.93 -4.06
N GLU A 394 -8.92 33.98 -2.82
CA GLU A 394 -8.58 35.03 -1.85
C GLU A 394 -7.41 34.68 -0.91
N TYR A 395 -6.70 33.57 -1.16
CA TYR A 395 -5.52 33.17 -0.37
C TYR A 395 -4.27 34.00 -0.68
#